data_AF-A0A2F0PJG0-F1
#
_entry.id   AF-A0A2F0PJG0-F1
#
_cell.length_a   1.000
_cell.length_b   1.000
_cell.length_c   1.000
_cell.angle_alpha   90.00
_cell.angle_beta   90.00
_cell.angle_gamma   90.00
#
_symmetry.space_group_name_H-M   'P 1'
#
loop_
_entity.id
_entity.type
_entity.pdbx_description
1 polymer ?
#
loop_
_entity_poly.entity_id
_entity_poly.type
_entity_poly.pdbx_seq_one_letter_code
_entity_poly.pdbx_strand_id
1 'polypeptide(L)'
;MQAHGVHEVAAYRHLGAGLNVKDFAIAGVDGVSDAIHAVQAGEMVSILQDAKGQMQGSIDVALRAVKGESYQPQSDIWKQYAKDLKWEGGTQKHYYIPWAVVTAENAQALLDARK
;
A
#
# COMPACT_ATOMS: atom_id res chain seq x y z
N MET A 1 8.81 -4.24 13.62
CA MET A 1 7.56 -4.51 14.35
C MET A 1 6.46 -4.47 13.31
N GLN A 2 6.08 -5.62 12.75
CA GLN A 2 5.00 -5.69 11.76
C GLN A 2 3.68 -5.52 12.51
N ALA A 3 2.95 -4.45 12.19
CA ALA A 3 1.57 -4.32 12.63
C ALA A 3 0.77 -5.35 11.84
N HIS A 4 0.40 -6.45 12.48
CA HIS A 4 -0.63 -7.32 11.92
C HIS A 4 -1.95 -6.57 12.09
N GLY A 5 -2.51 -6.08 10.98
CA GLY A 5 -3.81 -5.41 10.94
C GLY A 5 -4.88 -6.26 11.61
N VAL A 6 -5.43 -5.78 12.72
CA VAL A 6 -6.40 -6.47 13.58
C VAL A 6 -7.63 -7.02 12.84
N HIS A 7 -7.94 -6.51 11.65
CA HIS A 7 -9.05 -6.97 10.82
C HIS A 7 -8.70 -8.07 9.82
N GLU A 8 -7.45 -8.16 9.35
CA GLU A 8 -6.99 -9.30 8.54
C GLU A 8 -6.91 -10.56 9.40
N VAL A 9 -6.49 -10.40 10.66
CA VAL A 9 -6.53 -11.44 11.70
C VAL A 9 -7.96 -11.93 11.95
N ALA A 10 -8.98 -11.10 11.70
CA ALA A 10 -10.37 -11.52 11.84
C ALA A 10 -10.74 -12.58 10.80
N ALA A 11 -10.41 -12.41 9.51
CA ALA A 11 -10.71 -13.41 8.47
C ALA A 11 -10.19 -14.80 8.84
N TYR A 12 -8.91 -14.86 9.23
CA TYR A 12 -8.26 -16.11 9.61
C TYR A 12 -8.85 -16.73 10.88
N ARG A 13 -9.29 -15.92 11.85
CA ARG A 13 -9.97 -16.41 13.06
C ARG A 13 -11.34 -17.03 12.75
N HIS A 14 -12.12 -16.45 11.84
CA HIS A 14 -13.41 -17.00 11.45
C HIS A 14 -13.24 -18.34 10.72
N LEU A 15 -12.26 -18.44 9.80
CA LEU A 15 -11.90 -19.70 9.15
C LEU A 15 -11.48 -20.78 10.16
N GLY A 16 -10.61 -20.43 11.12
CA GLY A 16 -10.16 -21.36 12.17
C GLY A 16 -11.27 -21.79 13.14
N ALA A 17 -12.33 -20.99 13.27
CA ALA A 17 -13.51 -21.29 14.08
C ALA A 17 -14.61 -22.06 13.32
N GLY A 18 -14.40 -22.40 12.04
CA GLY A 18 -15.41 -23.06 11.21
C GLY A 18 -16.57 -22.16 10.80
N LEU A 19 -16.41 -20.84 10.89
CA LEU A 19 -17.41 -19.86 10.46
C LEU A 19 -17.24 -19.53 8.98
N ASN A 20 -18.36 -19.26 8.30
CA ASN A 20 -18.34 -18.80 6.92
C ASN A 20 -17.97 -17.30 6.88
N VAL A 21 -16.77 -16.98 6.39
CA VAL A 21 -16.25 -15.60 6.30
C VAL A 21 -17.15 -14.67 5.50
N LYS A 22 -17.94 -15.20 4.55
CA LYS A 22 -18.86 -14.41 3.72
C LYS A 22 -20.07 -13.88 4.48
N ASP A 23 -20.32 -14.36 5.69
CA ASP A 23 -21.37 -13.85 6.57
C ASP A 23 -20.92 -12.56 7.30
N PHE A 24 -19.66 -12.16 7.15
CA PHE A 24 -19.07 -11.01 7.82
C PHE A 24 -18.54 -9.98 6.82
N ALA A 25 -18.71 -8.70 7.15
CA ALA A 25 -17.97 -7.63 6.47
C ALA A 25 -16.55 -7.56 7.03
N ILE A 26 -15.57 -7.92 6.21
CA ILE A 26 -14.15 -7.93 6.59
C ILE A 26 -13.40 -6.92 5.72
N ALA A 27 -12.78 -5.93 6.36
CA ALA A 27 -12.01 -4.88 5.70
C ALA A 27 -10.62 -4.77 6.31
N GLY A 28 -9.58 -4.77 5.48
CA GLY A 28 -8.18 -4.63 5.88
C GLY A 28 -7.55 -3.34 5.36
N VAL A 29 -6.56 -2.86 6.11
CA VAL A 29 -5.60 -1.85 5.67
C VAL A 29 -4.23 -2.52 5.74
N ASP A 30 -3.34 -2.15 4.82
CA ASP A 30 -1.95 -2.60 4.62
C ASP A 30 -1.82 -3.34 3.29
N GLY A 31 -2.73 -4.28 3.02
CA GLY A 31 -2.73 -5.06 1.77
C GLY A 31 -1.49 -5.94 1.62
N VAL A 32 -1.06 -6.62 2.68
CA VAL A 32 0.02 -7.63 2.61
C VAL A 32 -0.39 -8.81 1.71
N SER A 33 0.54 -9.72 1.37
CA SER A 33 0.30 -10.70 0.30
C SER A 33 -0.88 -11.62 0.63
N ASP A 34 -1.06 -11.93 1.91
CA ASP A 34 -2.17 -12.71 2.44
C ASP A 34 -3.52 -11.98 2.24
N ALA A 35 -3.63 -10.71 2.63
CA ALA A 35 -4.79 -9.87 2.32
C ALA A 35 -5.10 -9.80 0.82
N ILE A 36 -4.09 -9.73 -0.05
CA ILE A 36 -4.32 -9.70 -1.50
C ILE A 36 -4.93 -11.03 -2.00
N HIS A 37 -4.42 -12.17 -1.54
CA HIS A 37 -5.01 -13.47 -1.86
C HIS A 37 -6.43 -13.61 -1.30
N ALA A 38 -6.69 -13.11 -0.09
CA ALA A 38 -8.03 -13.12 0.51
C ALA A 38 -9.03 -12.25 -0.26
N VAL A 39 -8.58 -11.11 -0.82
CA VAL A 39 -9.39 -10.31 -1.76
C VAL A 39 -9.69 -11.10 -3.04
N GLN A 40 -8.72 -11.81 -3.62
CA GLN A 40 -8.95 -12.65 -4.80
C GLN A 40 -9.97 -13.77 -4.53
N ALA A 41 -9.97 -14.33 -3.33
CA ALA A 41 -10.93 -15.34 -2.90
C ALA A 41 -12.33 -14.77 -2.58
N GLY A 42 -12.48 -13.44 -2.57
CA GLY A 42 -13.73 -12.76 -2.21
C GLY A 42 -14.07 -12.87 -0.72
N GLU A 43 -13.05 -12.98 0.13
CA GLU A 43 -13.19 -13.19 1.58
C GLU A 43 -13.06 -11.88 2.36
N MET A 44 -12.49 -10.83 1.76
CA MET A 44 -12.36 -9.50 2.36
C MET A 44 -12.19 -8.40 1.30
N VAL A 45 -12.26 -7.15 1.75
CA VAL A 45 -11.77 -5.97 1.00
C VAL A 45 -10.49 -5.48 1.66
N SER A 46 -9.52 -5.01 0.88
CA SER A 46 -8.28 -4.43 1.42
C SER A 46 -7.88 -3.16 0.70
N ILE A 47 -7.31 -2.21 1.44
CA ILE A 47 -6.60 -1.06 0.87
C ILE A 47 -5.10 -1.28 1.06
N LEU A 48 -4.34 -1.26 -0.02
CA LEU A 48 -2.88 -1.33 -0.03
C LEU A 48 -2.29 0.00 0.44
N GLN A 49 -1.43 -0.09 1.45
CA GLN A 49 -0.49 0.98 1.79
C GLN A 49 0.84 0.67 1.10
N ASP A 50 1.18 1.41 0.03
CA ASP A 50 2.45 1.21 -0.69
C ASP A 50 3.64 1.67 0.17
N ALA A 51 4.17 0.75 0.97
CA ALA A 51 5.31 0.99 1.84
C ALA A 51 6.59 1.35 1.06
N LYS A 52 6.79 0.79 -0.14
CA LYS A 52 7.91 1.13 -1.02
C LYS A 52 7.79 2.58 -1.46
N GLY A 53 6.58 2.98 -1.90
CA GLY A 53 6.22 4.36 -2.20
C GLY A 53 6.55 5.32 -1.06
N GLN A 54 6.08 5.00 0.14
CA GLN A 54 6.29 5.85 1.33
C GLN A 54 7.77 5.99 1.67
N MET A 55 8.51 4.88 1.69
CA MET A 55 9.93 4.90 2.02
C MET A 55 10.77 5.63 0.97
N GLN A 56 10.64 5.29 -0.31
CA GLN A 56 11.46 5.90 -1.35
C GLN A 56 11.15 7.40 -1.53
N GLY A 57 9.87 7.79 -1.45
CA GLY A 57 9.48 9.20 -1.49
C GLY A 57 10.05 9.99 -0.31
N SER A 58 10.01 9.42 0.90
CA SER A 58 10.59 10.07 2.08
C SER A 58 12.10 10.27 1.95
N ILE A 59 12.82 9.33 1.35
CA ILE A 59 14.26 9.41 1.12
C ILE A 59 14.57 10.52 0.10
N ASP A 60 13.82 10.61 -1.00
CA ASP A 60 14.02 11.69 -2.00
C ASP A 60 13.78 13.07 -1.37
N VAL A 61 12.71 13.24 -0.57
CA VAL A 61 12.43 14.50 0.15
C VAL A 61 13.54 14.83 1.15
N ALA A 62 14.04 13.85 1.91
CA ALA A 62 15.15 14.05 2.82
C ALA A 62 16.46 14.44 2.09
N LEU A 63 16.76 13.77 0.97
CA LEU A 63 17.92 14.11 0.14
C LEU A 63 17.82 15.51 -0.45
N ARG A 64 16.62 15.94 -0.87
CA ARG A 64 16.36 17.31 -1.32
C ARG A 64 16.63 18.36 -0.23
N ALA A 65 16.28 18.04 1.02
CA ALA A 65 16.55 18.93 2.15
C ALA A 65 18.05 19.08 2.43
N VAL A 66 18.84 18.01 2.27
CA VAL A 66 20.29 18.02 2.52
C VAL A 66 21.08 18.60 1.33
N LYS A 67 20.71 18.23 0.09
CA LYS A 67 21.46 18.58 -1.12
C LYS A 67 21.03 19.92 -1.74
N GLY A 68 19.90 20.47 -1.33
CA GLY A 68 19.41 21.75 -1.85
C GLY A 68 18.66 21.65 -3.19
N GLU A 69 18.37 22.79 -3.80
CA GLU A 69 17.41 22.93 -4.90
C GLU A 69 17.78 22.23 -6.20
N SER A 70 19.06 21.92 -6.38
CA SER A 70 19.56 21.21 -7.55
C SER A 70 19.22 19.72 -7.55
N TYR A 71 18.81 19.16 -6.40
CA TYR A 71 18.49 17.75 -6.29
C TYR A 71 17.21 17.40 -7.05
N GLN A 72 17.30 16.37 -7.89
CA GLN A 72 16.17 15.76 -8.57
C GLN A 72 15.83 14.41 -7.93
N PRO A 73 14.53 14.10 -7.76
CA PRO A 73 14.12 12.85 -7.14
C PRO A 73 14.48 11.66 -8.04
N GLN A 74 14.90 10.56 -7.43
CA GLN A 74 15.40 9.39 -8.17
C GLN A 74 14.42 8.22 -8.19
N SER A 75 13.47 8.19 -7.27
CA SER A 75 12.52 7.10 -7.20
C SER A 75 11.54 7.10 -8.38
N ASP A 76 11.20 5.92 -8.89
CA ASP A 76 10.18 5.78 -9.92
C ASP A 76 8.75 6.05 -9.40
N ILE A 77 8.57 6.23 -8.09
CA ILE A 77 7.25 6.54 -7.50
C ILE A 77 6.66 7.82 -8.07
N TRP A 78 7.50 8.79 -8.45
CA TRP A 78 7.08 10.08 -8.99
C TRP A 78 6.56 9.95 -10.42
N LYS A 79 6.95 8.89 -11.13
CA LYS A 79 6.37 8.49 -12.42
C LYS A 79 5.13 7.63 -12.22
N GLN A 80 5.21 6.63 -11.34
CA GLN A 80 4.11 5.71 -11.02
C GLN A 80 2.85 6.48 -10.59
N TYR A 81 3.02 7.49 -9.74
CA TYR A 81 1.93 8.30 -9.21
C TYR A 81 1.86 9.70 -9.83
N ALA A 82 2.48 9.95 -11.00
CA ALA A 82 2.59 11.30 -11.58
C ALA A 82 1.26 12.05 -11.73
N LYS A 83 0.15 11.31 -11.87
CA LYS A 83 -1.20 11.87 -11.93
C LYS A 83 -1.62 12.56 -10.62
N ASP A 84 -1.26 11.96 -9.48
CA ASP A 84 -1.80 12.32 -8.16
C ASP A 84 -0.71 12.82 -7.18
N LEU A 85 0.57 12.56 -7.48
CA LEU A 85 1.74 12.89 -6.67
C LEU A 85 2.76 13.65 -7.52
N LYS A 86 2.84 14.96 -7.32
CA LYS A 86 3.81 15.84 -7.98
C LYS A 86 5.00 16.11 -7.06
N TRP A 87 6.20 16.20 -7.64
CA TRP A 87 7.41 16.49 -6.88
C TRP A 87 7.37 17.87 -6.20
N GLU A 88 6.83 18.89 -6.87
CA GLU A 88 6.70 20.26 -6.33
C GLU A 88 8.00 20.77 -5.65
N GLY A 89 9.15 20.45 -6.25
CA GLY A 89 10.46 20.84 -5.74
C GLY A 89 10.91 20.16 -4.43
N GLY A 90 10.15 19.18 -3.92
CA GLY A 90 10.43 18.47 -2.67
C GLY A 90 10.25 19.32 -1.40
N THR A 91 9.43 20.37 -1.46
CA THR A 91 9.27 21.34 -0.37
C THR A 91 7.88 21.32 0.26
N GLN A 92 6.93 20.52 -0.25
CA GLN A 92 5.61 20.44 0.36
C GLN A 92 5.70 19.89 1.78
N LYS A 93 4.84 20.42 2.66
CA LYS A 93 4.72 19.93 4.03
C LYS A 93 4.30 18.46 4.09
N HIS A 94 3.53 18.01 3.10
CA HIS A 94 3.01 16.65 3.02
C HIS A 94 3.10 16.12 1.59
N TYR A 95 3.59 14.89 1.47
CA TYR A 95 3.54 14.08 0.25
C TYR A 95 2.78 12.80 0.58
N TYR A 96 1.53 12.71 0.13
CA TYR A 96 0.69 11.55 0.38
C TYR A 96 0.83 10.56 -0.76
N ILE A 97 1.29 9.34 -0.45
CA ILE A 97 1.26 8.25 -1.41
C ILE A 97 -0.21 7.84 -1.64
N PRO A 98 -0.70 7.81 -2.89
CA PRO A 98 -2.08 7.46 -3.16
C PRO A 98 -2.45 6.08 -2.64
N TRP A 99 -3.63 5.97 -2.03
CA TRP A 99 -4.18 4.69 -1.56
C TRP A 99 -4.61 3.84 -2.76
N ALA A 100 -4.25 2.56 -2.75
CA ALA A 100 -4.66 1.62 -3.78
C ALA A 100 -5.70 0.65 -3.22
N VAL A 101 -6.92 0.65 -3.77
CA VAL A 101 -7.89 -0.41 -3.46
C VAL A 101 -7.39 -1.70 -4.09
N VAL A 102 -7.28 -2.77 -3.30
CA VAL A 102 -6.99 -4.10 -3.84
C VAL A 102 -8.28 -4.67 -4.40
N THR A 103 -8.24 -5.09 -5.65
CA THR A 103 -9.36 -5.72 -6.35
C THR A 103 -8.90 -7.03 -7.00
N ALA A 104 -9.84 -7.88 -7.38
CA ALA A 104 -9.51 -9.14 -8.07
C ALA A 104 -8.72 -8.88 -9.38
N GLU A 105 -9.00 -7.76 -10.05
CA GLU A 105 -8.38 -7.38 -11.32
C GLU A 105 -6.91 -6.92 -11.16
N ASN A 106 -6.57 -6.26 -10.06
CA ASN A 106 -5.22 -5.73 -9.85
C ASN A 106 -4.34 -6.61 -8.93
N ALA A 107 -4.94 -7.54 -8.19
CA ALA A 107 -4.26 -8.36 -7.19
C ALA A 107 -3.01 -9.06 -7.73
N GLN A 108 -3.10 -9.68 -8.91
CA GLN A 108 -1.96 -10.40 -9.49
C GLN A 108 -0.79 -9.44 -9.80
N ALA A 109 -1.09 -8.28 -10.39
CA ALA A 109 -0.07 -7.27 -10.67
C ALA A 109 0.59 -6.74 -9.37
N LEU A 110 -0.20 -6.57 -8.30
CA LEU A 110 0.30 -6.15 -6.99
C LEU A 110 1.20 -7.21 -6.33
N LEU A 111 0.92 -8.50 -6.54
CA LEU A 111 1.76 -9.60 -6.07
C LEU A 111 3.05 -9.70 -6.88
N ASP A 112 2.99 -9.54 -8.19
CA ASP A 112 4.16 -9.61 -9.06
C ASP A 112 5.13 -8.45 -8.84
N ALA A 113 4.62 -7.27 -8.48
CA ALA A 113 5.44 -6.11 -8.12
C ALA A 113 6.31 -6.30 -6.85
N ARG A 114 6.14 -7.41 -6.12
CA ARG A 114 6.86 -7.75 -4.88
C ARG A 114 7.99 -8.74 -5.06
N LYS A 115 8.12 -9.32 -6.26
CA LYS A 115 9.20 -10.26 -6.63
C LYS A 115 10.45 -9.49 -7.04
#